data_AF-A0A2V9VZG5-F1
#
_entry.id   AF-A0A2V9VZG5-F1
#
_cell.length_a   1.000
_cell.length_b   1.000
_cell.length_c   1.000
_cell.angle_alpha   90.00
_cell.angle_beta   90.00
_cell.angle_gamma   90.00
#
_symmetry.space_group_name_H-M   'P 1'
#
loop_
_entity.id
_entity.type
_entity.pdbx_description
1 polymer ?
#
loop_
_entity_poly.entity_id
_entity_poly.type
_entity_poly.pdbx_seq_one_letter_code
_entity_poly.pdbx_strand_id
1 'polypeptide(L)'
;MFRPHANLCDQINHNIVQSEIEGGVFLSDLQPRTVLLIQTQHHCYAAVFLGDNRALLWGHPKFCPRPVSVSIVGSTWGGTMLKSRFVGRGMRLEFHHPEYSTPIITSPIQAIDERRPQVPQRSQREMVRQ
;
A
#
# COMPACT_ATOMS: atom_id res chain seq x y z
N MET A 1 -16.58 14.67 8.00
CA MET A 1 -17.79 13.84 8.12
C MET A 1 -17.99 13.14 6.78
N PHE A 2 -17.99 11.80 6.77
CA PHE A 2 -18.24 11.02 5.54
C PHE A 2 -19.67 11.26 5.06
N ARG A 3 -19.84 11.44 3.74
CA ARG A 3 -21.16 11.56 3.11
C ARG A 3 -21.39 10.30 2.26
N PRO A 4 -22.37 9.45 2.61
CA PRO A 4 -22.68 8.29 1.79
C PRO A 4 -23.11 8.73 0.39
N HIS A 5 -22.68 7.96 -0.61
CA HIS A 5 -23.04 8.24 -1.99
C HIS A 5 -24.44 7.70 -2.26
N ALA A 6 -25.35 8.56 -2.71
CA ALA A 6 -26.77 8.22 -2.89
C ALA A 6 -27.01 7.08 -3.90
N ASN A 7 -26.09 6.88 -4.84
CA ASN A 7 -26.18 5.81 -5.85
C ASN A 7 -25.49 4.49 -5.43
N LEU A 8 -24.96 4.41 -4.20
CA LEU A 8 -24.33 3.20 -3.67
C LEU A 8 -25.23 2.59 -2.60
N CYS A 9 -25.33 1.26 -2.58
CA CYS A 9 -26.06 0.58 -1.50
C CYS A 9 -25.35 0.77 -0.15
N ASP A 10 -26.10 0.58 0.93
CA ASP A 10 -25.60 0.77 2.30
C ASP A 10 -24.36 -0.05 2.60
N GLN A 11 -24.28 -1.28 2.07
CA GLN A 11 -23.12 -2.15 2.25
C GLN A 11 -21.84 -1.53 1.66
N ILE A 12 -21.94 -0.92 0.47
CA ILE A 12 -20.78 -0.29 -0.18
C ILE A 12 -20.37 0.97 0.59
N ASN A 13 -21.34 1.80 0.97
CA ASN A 13 -21.07 2.99 1.78
C ASN A 13 -20.43 2.62 3.13
N HIS A 14 -20.93 1.56 3.77
CA HIS A 14 -20.36 1.02 5.01
C HIS A 14 -18.91 0.58 4.83
N ASN A 15 -18.61 -0.21 3.79
CA ASN A 15 -17.24 -0.66 3.53
C ASN A 15 -16.29 0.53 3.31
N ILE A 16 -16.70 1.56 2.57
CA ILE A 16 -15.86 2.76 2.36
C ILE A 16 -15.51 3.41 3.70
N VAL A 17 -16.50 3.68 4.55
CA VAL A 17 -16.29 4.24 5.90
C VAL A 17 -15.38 3.33 6.73
N GLN A 18 -15.67 2.04 6.70
CA GLN A 18 -14.94 1.06 7.50
C GLN A 18 -13.46 1.01 7.13
N SER A 19 -13.09 1.09 5.85
CA SER A 19 -11.66 1.17 5.47
C SER A 19 -10.95 2.41 6.01
N GLU A 20 -11.66 3.52 6.20
CA GLU A 20 -11.06 4.74 6.76
C GLU A 20 -10.88 4.63 8.27
N ILE A 21 -11.84 4.00 8.96
CA ILE A 21 -11.76 3.71 10.40
C ILE A 21 -10.67 2.67 10.68
N GLU A 22 -10.70 1.57 9.92
CA GLU A 22 -9.67 0.53 10.00
C GLU A 22 -8.34 1.06 9.53
N GLY A 23 -8.24 2.16 8.79
CA GLY A 23 -6.98 2.80 8.44
C GLY A 23 -6.16 2.06 7.37
N GLY A 24 -5.31 2.85 6.73
CA GLY A 24 -4.50 2.44 5.60
C GLY A 24 -3.79 3.64 5.00
N VAL A 25 -3.24 3.45 3.81
CA VAL A 25 -2.53 4.50 3.09
C VAL A 25 -3.06 4.62 1.67
N PHE A 26 -3.26 5.86 1.21
CA PHE A 26 -3.46 6.13 -0.22
C PHE A 26 -2.09 6.23 -0.89
N LEU A 27 -1.92 5.52 -2.00
CA LEU A 27 -0.67 5.55 -2.78
C LEU A 27 -0.36 6.95 -3.33
N SER A 28 -1.38 7.78 -3.53
CA SER A 28 -1.22 9.19 -3.93
C SER A 28 -0.52 10.05 -2.89
N ASP A 29 -0.59 9.64 -1.61
CA ASP A 29 -0.09 10.42 -0.49
C ASP A 29 1.34 9.99 -0.12
N LEU A 30 1.81 8.90 -0.72
CA LEU A 30 3.15 8.35 -0.49
C LEU A 30 4.18 9.11 -1.32
N GLN A 31 5.21 9.58 -0.63
CA GLN A 31 6.41 10.07 -1.29
C GLN A 31 7.17 8.91 -1.95
N PRO A 32 7.82 9.12 -3.11
CA PRO A 32 8.75 8.15 -3.65
C PRO A 32 9.82 7.77 -2.60
N ARG A 33 10.22 6.50 -2.60
CA ARG A 33 11.12 5.85 -1.64
C ARG A 33 10.51 5.58 -0.26
N THR A 34 9.25 5.91 0.00
CA THR A 34 8.56 5.43 1.20
C THR A 34 8.53 3.90 1.21
N VAL A 35 8.84 3.31 2.37
CA VAL A 35 8.77 1.87 2.58
C VAL A 35 7.49 1.55 3.33
N LEU A 36 6.64 0.72 2.73
CA LEU A 36 5.52 0.10 3.43
C LEU A 36 5.90 -1.29 3.89
N LEU A 37 5.79 -1.57 5.17
CA LEU A 37 5.78 -2.93 5.70
C LEU A 37 4.33 -3.35 5.86
N ILE A 38 3.93 -4.38 5.12
CA ILE A 38 2.54 -4.84 5.03
C ILE A 38 2.49 -6.25 5.61
N GLN A 39 1.87 -6.39 6.78
CA GLN A 39 1.59 -7.69 7.36
C GLN A 39 0.26 -8.18 6.83
N THR A 40 0.23 -9.30 6.12
CA THR A 40 -1.01 -10.03 5.85
C THR A 40 -1.15 -11.21 6.79
N GLN A 41 -2.32 -11.85 6.78
CA GLN A 41 -2.56 -13.06 7.57
C GLN A 41 -1.52 -14.16 7.31
N HIS A 42 -0.94 -14.22 6.11
CA HIS A 42 -0.05 -15.32 5.72
C HIS A 42 1.41 -14.89 5.58
N HIS A 43 1.68 -13.66 5.13
CA HIS A 43 3.03 -13.23 4.75
C HIS A 43 3.31 -11.78 5.17
N CYS A 44 4.59 -11.49 5.36
CA CYS A 44 5.11 -10.14 5.56
C CYS A 44 5.64 -9.63 4.23
N TYR A 45 5.18 -8.46 3.78
CA TYR A 45 5.69 -7.81 2.58
C TYR A 45 6.42 -6.53 2.94
N ALA A 46 7.44 -6.21 2.15
CA ALA A 46 8.04 -4.89 2.13
C ALA A 46 7.89 -4.32 0.71
N ALA A 47 7.42 -3.08 0.62
CA ALA A 47 7.19 -2.38 -0.63
C ALA A 47 7.90 -1.01 -0.61
N VAL A 48 8.85 -0.79 -1.51
CA VAL A 48 9.44 0.54 -1.72
C VAL A 48 8.65 1.23 -2.82
N PHE A 49 7.97 2.32 -2.48
CA PHE A 49 7.15 3.05 -3.44
C PHE A 49 8.04 3.81 -4.44
N LEU A 50 7.73 3.70 -5.73
CA LEU A 50 8.48 4.34 -6.81
C LEU A 50 7.71 5.52 -7.43
N GLY A 51 6.43 5.69 -7.09
CA GLY A 51 5.51 6.64 -7.73
C GLY A 51 4.58 5.98 -8.75
N ASP A 52 3.46 6.64 -9.06
CA ASP A 52 2.45 6.19 -10.03
C ASP A 52 2.01 4.73 -9.83
N ASN A 53 1.73 4.36 -8.58
CA ASN A 53 1.32 3.01 -8.16
C ASN A 53 2.38 1.91 -8.33
N ARG A 54 3.59 2.24 -8.76
CA ARG A 54 4.70 1.28 -8.89
C ARG A 54 5.43 1.12 -7.57
N ALA A 55 5.84 -0.11 -7.26
CA ALA A 55 6.65 -0.40 -6.10
C ALA A 55 7.63 -1.55 -6.38
N LEU A 56 8.77 -1.56 -5.68
CA LEU A 56 9.55 -2.78 -5.52
C LEU A 56 8.96 -3.56 -4.35
N LEU A 57 8.36 -4.71 -4.62
CA LEU A 57 7.69 -5.55 -3.62
C LEU A 57 8.47 -6.86 -3.43
N TRP A 58 8.62 -7.31 -2.18
CA TRP A 58 9.13 -8.63 -1.84
C TRP A 58 8.51 -9.16 -0.55
N GLY A 59 8.67 -10.46 -0.31
CA GLY A 59 8.22 -11.14 0.92
C GLY A 59 7.39 -12.39 0.69
N HIS A 60 6.81 -12.54 -0.51
CA HIS A 60 6.11 -13.78 -0.88
C HIS A 60 7.10 -14.83 -1.40
N PRO A 61 7.19 -16.04 -0.81
CA PRO A 61 8.23 -17.03 -1.17
C PRO A 61 8.16 -17.50 -2.63
N LYS A 62 6.96 -17.59 -3.20
CA LYS A 62 6.75 -17.94 -4.62
C LYS A 62 6.75 -16.75 -5.58
N PHE A 63 5.91 -15.75 -5.34
CA PHE A 63 5.67 -14.67 -6.31
C PHE A 63 6.68 -13.53 -6.22
N CYS A 64 7.12 -13.15 -5.02
CA CYS A 64 8.10 -12.07 -4.85
C CYS A 64 9.21 -12.47 -3.86
N PRO A 65 9.99 -13.54 -4.14
CA PRO A 65 11.05 -14.03 -3.25
C PRO A 65 12.23 -13.04 -3.13
N ARG A 66 12.35 -12.15 -4.11
CA ARG A 66 13.31 -11.06 -4.22
C ARG A 66 12.55 -9.81 -4.66
N PRO A 67 13.12 -8.59 -4.57
CA PRO A 67 12.46 -7.38 -5.01
C PRO A 67 12.00 -7.47 -6.47
N VAL A 68 10.70 -7.32 -6.70
CA VAL A 68 10.08 -7.27 -8.03
C VAL A 68 9.37 -5.94 -8.22
N SER A 69 9.55 -5.33 -9.39
CA SER A 69 8.78 -4.15 -9.79
C SER A 69 7.35 -4.56 -10.13
N VAL A 70 6.40 -4.15 -9.30
CA VAL A 70 4.97 -4.46 -9.43
C VAL A 70 4.17 -3.18 -9.59
N SER A 71 2.96 -3.31 -10.12
CA SER A 71 1.95 -2.24 -10.11
C SER A 71 0.88 -2.56 -9.07
N ILE A 72 0.84 -1.80 -7.98
CA ILE A 72 -0.18 -1.94 -6.93
C ILE A 72 -1.47 -1.30 -7.41
N VAL A 73 -2.54 -2.09 -7.54
CA VAL A 73 -3.84 -1.57 -8.01
C VAL A 73 -4.59 -0.92 -6.85
N GLY A 74 -4.47 -1.51 -5.65
CA GLY A 74 -5.13 -1.09 -4.43
C GLY A 74 -5.37 -2.28 -3.52
N SER A 75 -6.48 -2.27 -2.80
CA SER A 75 -6.91 -3.39 -1.98
C SER A 75 -8.40 -3.67 -2.12
N THR A 76 -8.80 -4.91 -1.91
CA THR A 76 -10.18 -5.40 -2.07
C THR A 76 -10.68 -6.07 -0.80
N TRP A 77 -11.99 -6.02 -0.51
CA TRP A 77 -12.60 -6.85 0.55
C TRP A 77 -12.81 -8.32 0.13
N GLY A 78 -12.39 -8.67 -1.08
CA GLY A 78 -12.76 -9.90 -1.76
C GLY A 78 -13.95 -9.68 -2.70
N GLY A 79 -14.07 -10.52 -3.73
CA GLY A 79 -15.05 -10.32 -4.79
C GLY A 79 -14.68 -9.13 -5.69
N THR A 80 -15.67 -8.33 -6.08
CA THR A 80 -15.52 -7.26 -7.09
C THR A 80 -15.22 -5.88 -6.51
N MET A 81 -15.19 -5.73 -5.18
CA MET A 81 -15.07 -4.41 -4.55
C MET A 81 -13.61 -4.02 -4.28
N LEU A 82 -12.99 -3.39 -5.28
CA LEU A 82 -11.65 -2.83 -5.21
C LEU A 82 -11.68 -1.35 -4.82
N LYS A 83 -10.95 -0.98 -3.75
CA LYS A 83 -10.61 0.42 -3.45
C LYS A 83 -9.28 0.75 -4.11
N SER A 84 -9.36 1.41 -5.27
CA SER A 84 -8.19 1.72 -6.09
C SER A 84 -7.21 2.65 -5.36
N ARG A 85 -5.92 2.41 -5.55
CA ARG A 85 -4.80 3.19 -4.99
C ARG A 85 -4.83 3.33 -3.47
N PHE A 86 -5.50 2.43 -2.77
CA PHE A 86 -5.55 2.37 -1.33
C PHE A 86 -5.03 1.02 -0.86
N VAL A 87 -4.21 1.01 0.20
CA VAL A 87 -3.78 -0.20 0.88
C VAL A 87 -4.33 -0.15 2.29
N GLY A 88 -5.37 -0.96 2.56
CA GLY A 88 -6.14 -0.89 3.80
C GLY A 88 -5.99 -2.13 4.68
N ARG A 89 -6.00 -1.94 6.02
CA ARG A 89 -6.20 -3.05 6.96
C ARG A 89 -7.57 -3.68 6.74
N GLY A 90 -7.70 -4.97 7.05
CA GLY A 90 -8.90 -5.78 6.78
C GLY A 90 -9.12 -6.16 5.31
N MET A 91 -8.43 -5.50 4.38
CA MET A 91 -8.53 -5.72 2.93
C MET A 91 -7.39 -6.62 2.42
N ARG A 92 -7.52 -7.13 1.20
CA ARG A 92 -6.50 -7.92 0.49
C ARG A 92 -5.75 -7.03 -0.50
N LEU A 93 -4.42 -7.02 -0.45
CA LEU A 93 -3.61 -6.28 -1.41
C LEU A 93 -3.77 -6.91 -2.80
N GLU A 94 -3.98 -6.07 -3.82
CA GLU A 94 -4.06 -6.49 -5.22
C GLU A 94 -2.97 -5.79 -6.04
N PHE A 95 -2.14 -6.58 -6.73
CA PHE A 95 -1.06 -6.06 -7.55
C PHE A 95 -0.81 -6.91 -8.81
N HIS A 96 -0.29 -6.26 -9.84
CA HIS A 96 0.17 -6.93 -11.05
C HIS A 96 1.66 -7.25 -10.93
N HIS A 97 1.98 -8.53 -11.07
CA HIS A 97 3.34 -9.01 -11.18
C HIS A 97 3.70 -9.18 -12.66
N PRO A 98 4.88 -8.73 -13.13
CA PRO A 98 5.21 -8.66 -14.56
C PRO A 98 5.20 -10.02 -15.26
N GLU A 99 5.46 -11.11 -14.53
CA GLU A 99 5.48 -12.48 -15.07
C GLU A 99 4.11 -13.17 -15.10
N TYR A 100 3.05 -12.58 -14.54
CA TYR A 100 1.72 -13.21 -14.47
C TYR A 100 0.66 -12.36 -15.16
N SER A 101 -0.23 -13.00 -15.93
CA SER A 101 -1.30 -12.34 -16.68
C SER A 101 -2.46 -11.87 -15.79
N THR A 102 -2.68 -12.53 -14.65
CA THR A 102 -3.74 -12.21 -13.69
C THR A 102 -3.17 -11.50 -12.46
N PRO A 103 -3.92 -10.56 -11.85
CA PRO A 103 -3.51 -9.94 -10.59
C PRO A 103 -3.26 -10.97 -9.49
N ILE A 104 -2.32 -10.67 -8.61
CA ILE A 104 -2.09 -11.41 -7.37
C ILE A 104 -2.87 -10.71 -6.27
N ILE A 105 -3.70 -11.49 -5.57
CA ILE A 105 -4.50 -11.04 -4.44
C ILE A 105 -4.01 -11.73 -3.17
N THR A 106 -3.64 -10.96 -2.15
CA THR A 106 -3.13 -11.51 -0.89
C THR A 106 -4.25 -12.02 0.02
N SER A 107 -3.88 -12.63 1.15
CA SER A 107 -4.77 -12.71 2.31
C SER A 107 -4.98 -11.32 2.96
N PRO A 108 -5.96 -11.16 3.86
CA PRO A 108 -6.25 -9.89 4.48
C PRO A 108 -5.04 -9.28 5.20
N ILE A 109 -4.89 -7.97 5.07
CA ILE A 109 -3.87 -7.13 5.70
C ILE A 109 -4.26 -6.93 7.17
N GLN A 110 -3.33 -7.22 8.06
CA GLN A 110 -3.48 -7.06 9.52
C GLN A 110 -2.83 -5.77 10.02
N ALA A 111 -1.68 -5.40 9.44
CA ALA A 111 -0.94 -4.20 9.85
C ALA A 111 -0.20 -3.57 8.68
N ILE A 112 -0.03 -2.25 8.76
CA ILE A 112 0.72 -1.44 7.79
C ILE A 112 1.60 -0.49 8.60
N ASP A 113 2.90 -0.47 8.32
CA ASP A 113 3.87 0.49 8.87
C ASP A 113 4.48 1.29 7.70
N GLU A 114 4.25 2.60 7.71
CA GLU A 114 4.77 3.55 6.73
C GLU A 114 6.08 4.17 7.23
N ARG A 115 7.19 3.86 6.57
CA ARG A 115 8.51 4.44 6.86
C ARG A 115 8.91 5.41 5.78
N ARG A 116 8.84 6.70 6.11
CA ARG A 116 9.25 7.77 5.21
C ARG A 116 10.77 7.78 5.02
N PRO A 117 11.26 8.21 3.85
CA PRO A 117 12.69 8.44 3.66
C PRO A 117 13.19 9.44 4.70
N GLN A 118 14.23 9.09 5.45
CA GLN A 118 14.91 10.06 6.29
C GLN A 118 15.68 11.02 5.38
N VAL A 119 15.34 12.31 5.43
CA VAL A 119 16.17 13.35 4.80
C VAL A 119 17.46 13.43 5.61
N PRO A 120 18.65 13.22 5.02
CA PRO A 120 19.90 13.43 5.74
C PRO A 120 19.96 14.89 6.22
N GLN A 121 19.98 15.12 7.52
CA GLN A 121 20.26 16.45 8.06
C GLN A 121 21.69 16.81 7.68
N ARG A 122 21.88 17.78 6.78
CA ARG A 122 23.19 18.39 6.56
C ARG A 122 23.62 19.02 7.88
N SER A 123 24.66 18.48 8.50
CA SER A 123 25.30 19.09 9.66
C SER A 123 25.85 20.46 9.29
N GLN A 124 25.27 21.53 9.85
CA GLN A 124 25.87 22.86 9.90
C GLN A 124 27.11 22.83 10.80
N ARG A 125 28.22 22.26 10.31
CA ARG A 125 29.52 22.31 10.98
C ARG A 125 30.65 22.40 9.95
N GLU A 126 30.61 23.41 9.08
CA GLU A 126 31.73 23.73 8.21
C GLU A 126 31.59 25.16 7.65
N MET A 127 31.48 26.15 8.54
CA MET A 127 31.59 27.56 8.14
C MET A 127 32.06 28.46 9.29
N VAL A 128 33.07 28.03 10.05
CA VAL A 128 33.88 28.92 10.91
C VAL A 128 35.33 28.43 10.89
N ARG A 129 35.98 28.58 9.74
CA ARG A 129 37.44 28.59 9.61
C ARG A 129 37.82 29.48 8.43
N GLN A 130 37.76 30.79 8.64
CA GLN A 130 38.65 31.77 8.01
C GLN A 130 38.97 32.84 9.05
#